data_AF-A0A239WI65-F1
#
_entry.id   AF-A0A239WI65-F1
#
_cell.length_a   1.000
_cell.length_b   1.000
_cell.length_c   1.000
_cell.angle_alpha   90.00
_cell.angle_beta   90.00
_cell.angle_gamma   90.00
#
_symmetry.space_group_name_H-M   'P 1'
#
loop_
_entity.id
_entity.type
_entity.pdbx_description
1 polymer ?
#
loop_
_entity_poly.entity_id
_entity_poly.type
_entity_poly.pdbx_seq_one_letter_code
_entity_poly.pdbx_strand_id
1 'polypeptide(L)'
;MSLFSKKKGRPTATKEFRSSTGMLETKYLGAPRSEKQVRLYNKKKEQLQNGTDKDKEFASQFNHWWRLEFQLRSRSVNDIFEVLNTVIFKPYKFEGLPVEAQLYLLALTRDKSVWNRISKNTRTKYKKILESYQTSDTDYLGLLKDLLKHERPKLEKQLAYYGGRIDKNSFQPYG
;
A
#
# COMPACT_ATOMS: atom_id res chain seq x y z
N MET A 1 1.15 4.32 -14.38
CA MET A 1 0.22 3.55 -13.52
C MET A 1 -0.16 4.38 -12.29
N SER A 2 -1.46 4.58 -12.02
CA SER A 2 -1.94 5.23 -10.79
C SER A 2 -2.31 4.17 -9.75
N LEU A 3 -2.25 4.46 -8.45
CA LEU A 3 -2.50 3.48 -7.39
C LEU A 3 -3.58 3.93 -6.41
N PHE A 4 -4.49 3.01 -6.07
CA PHE A 4 -5.42 3.18 -4.97
C PHE A 4 -4.87 2.57 -3.70
N SER A 5 -5.00 3.30 -2.61
CA SER A 5 -5.03 2.67 -1.30
C SER A 5 -6.02 3.34 -0.38
N LYS A 6 -6.76 2.52 0.37
CA LYS A 6 -7.74 2.97 1.37
C LYS A 6 -7.73 1.98 2.53
N LYS A 7 -8.00 2.49 3.74
CA LYS A 7 -8.26 1.65 4.91
C LYS A 7 -9.77 1.40 5.06
N LYS A 8 -10.17 0.15 5.28
CA LYS A 8 -11.54 -0.26 5.62
C LYS A 8 -11.85 0.14 7.08
N GLY A 9 -13.10 0.49 7.37
CA GLY A 9 -13.57 0.78 8.72
C GLY A 9 -13.37 2.24 9.15
N ARG A 10 -12.88 2.45 10.39
CA ARG A 10 -12.84 3.76 11.05
C ARG A 10 -12.04 4.80 10.24
N PRO A 11 -12.50 6.07 10.20
CA PRO A 11 -11.76 7.16 9.59
C PRO A 11 -10.33 7.18 10.11
N THR A 12 -9.37 7.07 9.20
CA THR A 12 -7.94 7.03 9.52
C THR A 12 -7.27 8.23 8.88
N ALA A 13 -6.50 8.97 9.67
CA ALA A 13 -5.72 10.11 9.18
C ALA A 13 -4.90 9.68 7.95
N THR A 14 -5.04 10.42 6.87
CA THR A 14 -4.38 10.11 5.60
C THR A 14 -3.56 11.31 5.16
N LYS A 15 -2.30 11.10 4.80
CA LYS A 15 -1.42 12.12 4.21
C LYS A 15 -0.94 11.65 2.85
N GLU A 16 -1.10 12.47 1.83
CA GLU A 16 -0.70 12.16 0.45
C GLU A 16 0.31 13.19 -0.04
N PHE A 17 1.37 12.72 -0.68
CA PHE A 17 2.36 13.52 -1.39
C PHE A 17 2.24 13.19 -2.86
N ARG A 18 2.18 14.24 -3.69
CA ARG A 18 1.97 14.14 -5.12
C ARG A 18 3.02 14.95 -5.87
N SER A 19 3.31 14.54 -7.10
CA SER A 19 4.13 15.30 -8.03
C SER A 19 3.45 16.62 -8.42
N SER A 20 4.20 17.52 -9.07
CA SER A 20 3.65 18.71 -9.73
C SER A 20 2.55 18.37 -10.76
N THR A 21 2.62 17.17 -11.37
CA THR A 21 1.61 16.65 -12.30
C THR A 21 0.42 15.97 -11.62
N GLY A 22 0.35 16.01 -10.27
CA GLY A 22 -0.75 15.44 -9.48
C GLY A 22 -0.71 13.91 -9.32
N MET A 23 0.35 13.26 -9.77
CA MET A 23 0.54 11.81 -9.60
C MET A 23 0.88 11.49 -8.16
N LEU A 24 0.30 10.43 -7.60
CA LEU A 24 0.64 9.97 -6.26
C LEU A 24 2.11 9.56 -6.22
N GLU A 25 2.82 9.94 -5.17
CA GLU A 25 4.20 9.52 -4.91
C GLU A 25 4.30 8.74 -3.62
N THR A 26 3.69 9.27 -2.57
CA THR A 26 3.68 8.67 -1.24
C THR A 26 2.34 8.87 -0.57
N LYS A 27 1.83 7.82 0.10
CA LYS A 27 0.59 7.84 0.86
C LYS A 27 0.79 7.18 2.21
N TYR A 28 0.43 7.90 3.26
CA TYR A 28 0.41 7.44 4.63
C TYR A 28 -1.03 7.20 5.07
N LEU A 29 -1.29 6.04 5.67
CA LEU A 29 -2.54 5.68 6.32
C LEU A 29 -2.26 5.46 7.80
N GLY A 30 -2.68 6.39 8.64
CA GLY A 30 -2.42 6.40 10.09
C GLY A 30 -1.35 7.43 10.47
N ALA A 31 -1.33 7.78 11.76
CA ALA A 31 -0.37 8.74 12.29
C ALA A 31 1.03 8.09 12.42
N PRO A 32 2.14 8.84 12.27
CA PRO A 32 3.48 8.27 12.40
C PRO A 32 3.75 7.59 13.75
N ARG A 33 3.10 8.10 14.81
CA ARG A 33 3.21 7.60 16.19
C ARG A 33 2.12 6.59 16.57
N SER A 34 1.17 6.27 15.68
CA SER A 34 0.14 5.29 16.02
C SER A 34 0.70 3.87 16.03
N GLU A 35 0.01 2.96 16.72
CA GLU A 35 0.42 1.55 16.78
C GLU A 35 0.48 0.88 15.40
N LYS A 36 -0.36 1.36 14.46
CA LYS A 36 -0.47 0.85 13.09
C LYS A 36 -0.35 2.03 12.12
N GLN A 37 0.64 2.03 11.24
CA GLN A 37 0.72 2.94 10.09
C GLN A 37 1.05 2.13 8.83
N VAL A 38 0.38 2.43 7.72
CA VAL A 38 0.67 1.84 6.42
C VAL A 38 1.19 2.92 5.47
N ARG A 39 2.26 2.62 4.75
CA ARG A 39 2.87 3.51 3.76
C ARG A 39 2.82 2.85 2.39
N LEU A 40 2.36 3.59 1.40
CA LEU A 40 2.48 3.21 -0.01
C LEU A 40 3.28 4.29 -0.72
N TYR A 41 4.42 3.92 -1.28
CA TYR A 41 5.28 4.90 -1.96
C TYR A 41 6.01 4.32 -3.16
N ASN A 42 6.39 5.20 -4.07
CA ASN A 42 7.20 4.88 -5.24
C ASN A 42 8.65 4.64 -4.79
N LYS A 43 9.00 3.36 -4.57
CA LYS A 43 10.32 2.94 -4.10
C LYS A 43 11.40 3.19 -5.13
N LYS A 44 11.08 3.10 -6.43
CA LYS A 44 12.02 3.51 -7.50
C LYS A 44 12.39 4.98 -7.35
N LYS A 45 11.40 5.87 -7.24
CA LYS A 45 11.66 7.31 -7.10
C LYS A 45 12.50 7.60 -5.84
N GLU A 46 12.14 6.96 -4.72
CA GLU A 46 12.86 7.14 -3.46
C GLU A 46 14.32 6.67 -3.54
N GLN A 47 14.59 5.50 -4.13
CA GLN A 47 15.97 5.01 -4.34
C GLN A 47 16.76 5.89 -5.33
N LEU A 48 16.13 6.37 -6.39
CA LEU A 48 16.79 7.26 -7.35
C LEU A 48 17.21 8.60 -6.73
N GLN A 49 16.47 9.08 -5.74
CA GLN A 49 16.73 10.36 -5.08
C GLN A 49 17.67 10.24 -3.88
N ASN A 50 17.52 9.18 -3.07
CA ASN A 50 18.19 9.07 -1.77
C ASN A 50 19.13 7.86 -1.64
N GLY A 51 19.11 6.94 -2.60
CA GLY A 51 19.89 5.70 -2.55
C GLY A 51 21.35 5.89 -2.93
N THR A 52 22.16 4.86 -2.67
CA THR A 52 23.55 4.77 -3.16
C THR A 52 23.58 4.55 -4.67
N ASP A 53 24.73 4.68 -5.32
CA ASP A 53 24.81 4.48 -6.78
C ASP A 53 24.41 3.05 -7.19
N LYS A 54 24.69 2.05 -6.35
CA LYS A 54 24.20 0.68 -6.53
C LYS A 54 22.67 0.59 -6.40
N ASP A 55 22.08 1.28 -5.43
CA ASP A 55 20.62 1.31 -5.28
C ASP A 55 19.94 1.97 -6.48
N LYS A 56 20.54 3.02 -7.04
CA LYS A 56 20.03 3.71 -8.24
C LYS A 56 20.09 2.82 -9.46
N GLU A 57 21.21 2.13 -9.67
CA GLU A 57 21.38 1.16 -10.76
C GLU A 57 20.33 0.05 -10.65
N PHE A 58 20.20 -0.54 -9.45
CA PHE A 58 19.18 -1.55 -9.18
C PHE A 58 17.76 -1.02 -9.39
N ALA A 59 17.44 0.19 -8.93
CA ALA A 59 16.12 0.80 -9.12
C ALA A 59 15.80 1.09 -10.59
N SER A 60 16.83 1.35 -11.42
CA SER A 60 16.68 1.73 -12.82
C SER A 60 16.18 0.57 -13.68
N GLN A 61 16.45 -0.69 -13.29
CA GLN A 61 15.98 -1.88 -14.01
C GLN A 61 14.45 -2.05 -14.01
N PHE A 62 13.74 -1.45 -13.06
CA PHE A 62 12.29 -1.62 -12.92
C PHE A 62 11.53 -0.49 -13.61
N ASN A 63 10.53 -0.82 -14.44
CA ASN A 63 9.64 0.20 -15.00
C ASN A 63 8.76 0.86 -13.92
N HIS A 64 8.24 0.04 -12.99
CA HIS A 64 7.44 0.48 -11.86
C HIS A 64 7.87 -0.27 -10.60
N TRP A 65 8.21 0.46 -9.53
CA TRP A 65 8.55 -0.16 -8.26
C TRP A 65 7.89 0.59 -7.10
N TRP A 66 6.93 -0.06 -6.48
CA TRP A 66 6.15 0.48 -5.38
C TRP A 66 6.32 -0.40 -4.15
N ARG A 67 6.40 0.22 -2.99
CA ARG A 67 6.49 -0.47 -1.71
C ARG A 67 5.26 -0.19 -0.86
N LEU A 68 4.62 -1.28 -0.43
CA LEU A 68 3.60 -1.26 0.60
C LEU A 68 4.27 -1.69 1.91
N GLU A 69 4.28 -0.80 2.90
CA GLU A 69 5.02 -0.97 4.14
C GLU A 69 4.10 -0.85 5.35
N PHE A 70 4.21 -1.80 6.26
CA PHE A 70 3.42 -1.87 7.48
C PHE A 70 4.33 -1.55 8.67
N GLN A 71 4.12 -0.39 9.28
CA GLN A 71 4.75 -0.04 10.55
C GLN A 71 3.82 -0.46 11.68
N LEU A 72 4.19 -1.53 12.38
CA LEU A 72 3.47 -2.07 13.52
C LEU A 72 4.26 -1.80 14.79
N ARG A 73 3.59 -1.43 15.88
CA ARG A 73 4.19 -1.18 17.19
C ARG A 73 3.38 -1.90 18.27
N SER A 74 4.05 -2.26 19.35
CA SER A 74 3.44 -2.84 20.55
C SER A 74 2.59 -4.08 20.20
N ARG A 75 1.33 -4.13 20.66
CA ARG A 75 0.41 -5.26 20.45
C ARG A 75 0.09 -5.54 18.98
N SER A 76 0.18 -4.51 18.13
CA SER A 76 -0.17 -4.60 16.72
C SER A 76 0.73 -5.52 15.90
N VAL A 77 1.91 -5.88 16.42
CA VAL A 77 2.84 -6.81 15.77
C VAL A 77 2.22 -8.20 15.61
N ASN A 78 1.44 -8.64 16.61
CA ASN A 78 0.78 -9.95 16.59
C ASN A 78 -0.46 -9.96 15.67
N ASP A 79 -1.01 -8.79 15.35
CA ASP A 79 -2.26 -8.64 14.60
C ASP A 79 -2.04 -8.38 13.10
N ILE A 80 -0.87 -8.72 12.55
CA ILE A 80 -0.50 -8.34 11.18
C ILE A 80 -1.54 -8.76 10.12
N PHE A 81 -2.17 -9.93 10.27
CA PHE A 81 -3.23 -10.39 9.37
C PHE A 81 -4.49 -9.53 9.43
N GLU A 82 -4.86 -9.06 10.63
CA GLU A 82 -5.97 -8.12 10.78
C GLU A 82 -5.66 -6.79 10.11
N VAL A 83 -4.42 -6.29 10.27
CA VAL A 83 -3.98 -5.05 9.64
C VAL A 83 -4.03 -5.18 8.11
N LEU A 84 -3.54 -6.29 7.56
CA LEU A 84 -3.61 -6.57 6.12
C LEU A 84 -5.05 -6.56 5.61
N ASN A 85 -5.98 -7.16 6.35
CA ASN A 85 -7.40 -7.17 5.98
C ASN A 85 -8.03 -5.77 5.97
N THR A 86 -7.45 -4.82 6.69
CA THR A 86 -7.93 -3.44 6.70
C THR A 86 -7.46 -2.62 5.51
N VAL A 87 -6.47 -3.07 4.74
CA VAL A 87 -5.93 -2.32 3.59
C VAL A 87 -6.59 -2.79 2.31
N ILE A 88 -6.96 -1.84 1.45
CA ILE A 88 -7.29 -2.06 0.05
C ILE A 88 -6.12 -1.52 -0.77
N PHE A 89 -5.58 -2.33 -1.67
CA PHE A 89 -4.51 -1.98 -2.58
C PHE A 89 -4.88 -2.46 -3.98
N LYS A 90 -5.02 -1.53 -4.93
CA LYS A 90 -5.38 -1.83 -6.32
C LYS A 90 -4.62 -0.88 -7.27
N PRO A 91 -3.80 -1.38 -8.21
CA PRO A 91 -3.28 -0.55 -9.29
C PRO A 91 -4.44 -0.19 -10.23
N TYR A 92 -4.48 1.02 -10.80
CA TYR A 92 -5.56 1.46 -11.67
C TYR A 92 -5.28 1.18 -13.14
N LYS A 93 -6.21 0.46 -13.78
CA LYS A 93 -6.37 0.37 -15.24
C LYS A 93 -7.85 0.55 -15.56
N PHE A 94 -8.27 1.72 -16.01
CA PHE A 94 -9.69 2.02 -16.29
C PHE A 94 -10.05 1.92 -17.77
N GLU A 95 -9.15 1.39 -18.60
CA GLU A 95 -9.28 1.34 -20.06
C GLU A 95 -10.56 0.62 -20.54
N GLY A 96 -11.10 -0.32 -19.75
CA GLY A 96 -12.35 -1.03 -20.05
C GLY A 96 -13.65 -0.33 -19.60
N LEU A 97 -13.57 0.88 -19.02
CA LEU A 97 -14.75 1.64 -18.57
C LEU A 97 -15.11 2.74 -19.56
N PRO A 98 -16.39 3.17 -19.61
CA PRO A 98 -16.79 4.36 -20.37
C PRO A 98 -15.97 5.59 -19.96
N VAL A 99 -15.65 6.47 -20.92
CA VAL A 99 -14.81 7.66 -20.69
C VAL A 99 -15.30 8.49 -19.51
N GLU A 100 -16.62 8.67 -19.36
CA GLU A 100 -17.22 9.36 -18.22
C GLU A 100 -16.80 8.70 -16.89
N ALA A 101 -16.93 7.38 -16.77
CA ALA A 101 -16.52 6.64 -15.59
C ALA A 101 -15.01 6.75 -15.36
N GLN A 102 -14.18 6.70 -16.40
CA GLN A 102 -12.75 6.94 -16.28
C GLN A 102 -12.46 8.32 -15.68
N LEU A 103 -13.12 9.37 -16.16
CA LEU A 103 -12.97 10.74 -15.67
C LEU A 103 -13.37 10.86 -14.19
N TYR A 104 -14.52 10.32 -13.80
CA TYR A 104 -14.98 10.33 -12.41
C TYR A 104 -14.02 9.56 -11.49
N LEU A 105 -13.57 8.38 -11.92
CA LEU A 105 -12.63 7.58 -11.15
C LEU A 105 -11.28 8.28 -11.04
N LEU A 106 -10.74 8.83 -12.14
CA LEU A 106 -9.51 9.64 -12.09
C LEU A 106 -9.66 10.83 -11.13
N ALA A 107 -10.79 11.52 -11.14
CA ALA A 107 -11.08 12.58 -10.17
C ALA A 107 -11.11 12.05 -8.72
N LEU A 108 -11.70 10.87 -8.43
CA LEU A 108 -11.62 10.20 -7.11
C LEU A 108 -10.18 10.02 -6.65
N THR A 109 -9.31 9.64 -7.58
CA THR A 109 -7.93 9.33 -7.24
C THR A 109 -7.07 10.55 -7.02
N ARG A 110 -7.49 11.73 -7.48
CA ARG A 110 -6.67 12.95 -7.50
C ARG A 110 -7.14 13.98 -6.48
N ASP A 111 -8.41 14.34 -6.50
CA ASP A 111 -8.95 15.40 -5.66
C ASP A 111 -10.28 14.99 -4.99
N LYS A 112 -10.23 14.83 -3.67
CA LYS A 112 -11.41 14.50 -2.86
C LYS A 112 -12.34 15.70 -2.69
N SER A 113 -11.88 16.93 -2.90
CA SER A 113 -12.71 18.15 -2.78
C SER A 113 -13.75 18.22 -3.91
N VAL A 114 -13.37 17.79 -5.12
CA VAL A 114 -14.28 17.67 -6.28
C VAL A 114 -15.48 16.79 -5.93
N TRP A 115 -15.29 15.76 -5.11
CA TRP A 115 -16.36 14.87 -4.68
C TRP A 115 -17.41 15.50 -3.79
N ASN A 116 -17.08 16.58 -3.09
CA ASN A 116 -18.07 17.30 -2.30
C ASN A 116 -19.06 18.07 -3.19
N ARG A 117 -18.68 18.35 -4.45
CA ARG A 117 -19.51 19.06 -5.44
C ARG A 117 -20.45 18.12 -6.22
N ILE A 118 -20.26 16.81 -6.10
CA ILE A 118 -21.03 15.79 -6.83
C ILE A 118 -22.21 15.30 -5.98
N SER A 119 -23.37 15.07 -6.62
CA SER A 119 -24.57 14.53 -5.96
C SER A 119 -24.28 13.20 -5.25
N LYS A 120 -24.94 12.96 -4.10
CA LYS A 120 -24.73 11.75 -3.28
C LYS A 120 -24.88 10.46 -4.11
N ASN A 121 -25.87 10.42 -5.00
CA ASN A 121 -26.17 9.25 -5.82
C ASN A 121 -25.03 8.94 -6.79
N THR A 122 -24.50 9.96 -7.46
CA THR A 122 -23.37 9.83 -8.37
C THR A 122 -22.11 9.37 -7.63
N ARG A 123 -21.86 9.84 -6.40
CA ARG A 123 -20.74 9.31 -5.58
C ARG A 123 -20.91 7.86 -5.20
N THR A 124 -22.12 7.46 -4.82
CA THR A 124 -22.39 6.07 -4.47
C THR A 124 -22.17 5.16 -5.69
N LYS A 125 -22.65 5.56 -6.88
CA LYS A 125 -22.44 4.83 -8.14
C LYS A 125 -20.95 4.59 -8.42
N TYR A 126 -20.16 5.65 -8.51
CA TYR A 126 -18.75 5.53 -8.89
C TYR A 126 -17.86 4.93 -7.78
N LYS A 127 -18.22 5.09 -6.50
CA LYS A 127 -17.56 4.36 -5.41
C LYS A 127 -17.80 2.85 -5.49
N LYS A 128 -19.03 2.43 -5.80
CA LYS A 128 -19.33 1.00 -6.01
C LYS A 128 -18.51 0.44 -7.17
N ILE A 129 -18.45 1.16 -8.29
CA ILE A 129 -17.59 0.77 -9.44
C ILE A 129 -16.13 0.67 -8.98
N LEU A 130 -15.59 1.67 -8.29
CA LEU A 130 -14.21 1.63 -7.79
C LEU A 130 -13.92 0.42 -6.88
N GLU A 131 -14.88 0.04 -6.04
CA GLU A 131 -14.74 -1.06 -5.09
C GLU A 131 -14.84 -2.42 -5.79
N SER A 132 -15.80 -2.60 -6.70
CA SER A 132 -16.07 -3.87 -7.39
C SER A 132 -15.21 -4.10 -8.63
N TYR A 133 -14.76 -3.03 -9.29
CA TYR A 133 -14.04 -3.14 -10.55
C TYR A 133 -12.68 -3.80 -10.33
N GLN A 134 -12.44 -4.83 -11.14
CA GLN A 134 -11.17 -5.53 -11.19
C GLN A 134 -10.22 -4.72 -12.06
N THR A 135 -9.25 -4.09 -11.42
CA THR A 135 -8.28 -3.22 -12.10
C THR A 135 -7.00 -3.96 -12.51
N SER A 136 -6.88 -5.24 -12.11
CA SER A 136 -5.77 -6.13 -12.41
C SER A 136 -6.24 -7.57 -12.29
N ASP A 137 -5.71 -8.44 -13.13
CA ASP A 137 -5.89 -9.89 -13.04
C ASP A 137 -5.24 -10.47 -11.77
N THR A 138 -4.34 -9.71 -11.14
CA THR A 138 -3.59 -10.12 -9.96
C THR A 138 -4.20 -9.54 -8.68
N ASP A 139 -4.63 -10.42 -7.76
CA ASP A 139 -4.95 -10.03 -6.39
C ASP A 139 -3.66 -9.91 -5.55
N TYR A 140 -3.01 -8.74 -5.63
CA TYR A 140 -1.80 -8.46 -4.86
C TYR A 140 -1.97 -8.61 -3.35
N LEU A 141 -3.17 -8.36 -2.80
CA LEU A 141 -3.42 -8.54 -1.37
C LEU A 141 -3.60 -10.01 -1.02
N GLY A 142 -4.25 -10.79 -1.88
CA GLY A 142 -4.29 -12.25 -1.79
C GLY A 142 -2.87 -12.84 -1.77
N LEU A 143 -2.07 -12.51 -2.79
CA LEU A 143 -0.67 -12.95 -2.87
C LEU A 143 0.15 -12.55 -1.63
N LEU A 144 -0.01 -11.33 -1.14
CA LEU A 144 0.70 -10.87 0.07
C LEU A 144 0.27 -11.66 1.31
N LYS A 145 -1.02 -11.96 1.47
CA LYS A 145 -1.51 -12.75 2.60
C LYS A 145 -0.97 -14.18 2.56
N ASP A 146 -0.95 -14.79 1.39
CA ASP A 146 -0.48 -16.16 1.24
C ASP A 146 1.02 -16.26 1.41
N LEU A 147 1.79 -15.32 0.84
CA LEU A 147 3.23 -15.20 1.12
C LEU A 147 3.50 -14.98 2.61
N LEU A 148 2.74 -14.11 3.28
CA LEU A 148 2.92 -13.88 4.71
C LEU A 148 2.63 -15.14 5.54
N LYS A 149 1.62 -15.95 5.18
CA LYS A 149 1.36 -17.22 5.86
C LYS A 149 2.56 -18.16 5.76
N HIS A 150 3.18 -18.23 4.58
CA HIS A 150 4.34 -19.08 4.34
C HIS A 150 5.61 -18.58 5.05
N GLU A 151 5.87 -17.27 5.00
CA GLU A 151 7.06 -16.65 5.58
C GLU A 151 6.95 -16.43 7.10
N ARG A 152 5.74 -16.49 7.68
CA ARG A 152 5.49 -16.22 9.10
C ARG A 152 6.42 -17.00 10.05
N PRO A 153 6.62 -18.32 9.91
CA PRO A 153 7.48 -19.06 10.84
C PRO A 153 8.93 -18.56 10.82
N LYS A 154 9.44 -18.19 9.64
CA LYS A 154 10.78 -17.62 9.47
C LYS A 154 10.88 -16.24 10.11
N LEU A 155 9.89 -15.39 9.87
CA LEU A 155 9.81 -14.04 10.44
C LEU A 155 9.70 -14.08 11.98
N GLU A 156 8.91 -15.00 12.54
CA GLU A 156 8.79 -15.18 13.99
C GLU A 156 10.11 -15.63 14.63
N LYS A 157 10.83 -16.56 14.00
CA LYS A 157 12.18 -16.95 14.43
C LYS A 157 13.16 -15.76 14.39
N GLN A 158 13.15 -14.98 13.30
CA GLN A 158 13.96 -13.77 13.18
C GLN A 158 13.63 -12.75 14.27
N LEU A 159 12.34 -12.50 14.52
CA LEU A 159 11.89 -11.57 15.56
C LEU A 159 12.28 -12.05 16.97
N ALA A 160 12.19 -13.35 17.23
CA ALA A 160 12.61 -13.92 18.50
C ALA A 160 14.13 -13.80 18.69
N TYR A 161 14.91 -14.06 17.64
CA TYR A 161 16.36 -13.90 17.63
C TYR A 161 16.79 -12.44 17.88
N TYR A 162 16.36 -11.50 17.03
CA TYR A 162 16.72 -10.08 17.18
C TYR A 162 16.10 -9.43 18.43
N GLY A 163 15.02 -10.00 18.95
CA GLY A 163 14.39 -9.61 20.21
C GLY A 163 15.06 -10.18 21.46
N GLY A 164 16.13 -10.98 21.32
CA GLY A 164 16.87 -11.57 22.44
C GLY A 164 16.12 -12.68 23.18
N ARG A 165 15.10 -13.28 22.57
CA ARG A 165 14.28 -14.36 23.13
C ARG A 165 14.84 -15.75 22.83
N ILE A 166 15.81 -15.83 21.90
CA ILE A 166 16.48 -17.05 21.44
C ILE A 166 17.97 -16.74 21.29
N ASP A 167 18.84 -17.71 21.60
CA ASP A 167 20.29 -17.57 21.58
C ASP A 167 20.89 -17.64 20.15
N LYS A 168 22.14 -17.18 19.99
CA LYS A 168 22.82 -17.16 18.68
C LYS A 168 23.15 -18.55 18.13
N ASN A 169 23.23 -19.56 18.99
CA ASN A 169 23.60 -20.91 18.57
C ASN A 169 22.44 -21.70 17.93
N SER A 170 21.20 -21.24 18.05
CA SER A 170 20.01 -21.91 17.52
C SER A 170 19.39 -21.25 16.29
N PHE A 171 19.95 -20.13 15.80
CA PHE A 171 19.40 -19.38 14.66
C PHE A 171 20.39 -19.29 13.48
N GLN A 172 20.09 -19.99 12.38
CA GLN A 172 20.76 -19.76 11.08
C GLN A 172 19.94 -18.78 10.23
N PRO A 173 20.46 -17.56 9.93
CA PRO A 173 19.70 -16.53 9.21
C PRO A 173 19.42 -16.86 7.74
N TYR A 174 20.12 -17.85 7.17
CA TYR A 174 20.08 -18.23 5.76
C TYR A 174 19.99 -19.76 5.58
N GLY A 175 19.26 -20.43 6.48
CA GLY A 175 18.81 -21.81 6.25
C GLY A 175 17.63 -21.86 5.29
#